data_AF-A0A838W9N6-F1
#
_entry.id   AF-A0A838W9N6-F1
#
_cell.length_a   1.000
_cell.length_b   1.000
_cell.length_c   1.000
_cell.angle_alpha   90.00
_cell.angle_beta   90.00
_cell.angle_gamma   90.00
#
_symmetry.space_group_name_H-M   'P 1'
#
loop_
_entity.id
_entity.type
_entity.pdbx_description
1 polymer ?
#
loop_
_entity_poly.entity_id
_entity_poly.type
_entity_poly.pdbx_seq_one_letter_code
_entity_poly.pdbx_strand_id
1 'polypeptide(L)'
;MYRTCIFCSANLGSNEAIEEFPVGRGLAFDPWKGRLWAVCPACGRWNLAPIEERWEATETAEKLFRDSRLRVHSENIGLAKLPDGTRLIRVGEALPREFAAWRYGDQLVRRRKQALLWSGVGTAAIATATLGVA
;
A
#
# COMPACT_ATOMS: atom_id res chain seq x y z
N MET A 1 11.19 20.78 6.34
CA MET A 1 11.62 19.44 5.87
C MET A 1 13.10 19.35 5.51
N TYR A 2 13.78 18.31 6.00
CA TYR A 2 15.12 17.91 5.54
C TYR A 2 15.03 17.06 4.26
N ARG A 3 16.10 17.02 3.44
CA ARG A 3 16.14 16.21 2.20
C ARG A 3 17.30 15.22 2.15
N THR A 4 18.23 15.34 3.08
CA THR A 4 19.45 14.54 3.15
C THR A 4 19.48 13.73 4.44
N CYS A 5 20.18 12.60 4.38
CA CYS A 5 20.38 11.73 5.53
C CYS A 5 21.31 12.40 6.56
N ILE A 6 20.92 12.44 7.83
CA ILE A 6 21.73 13.03 8.91
C ILE A 6 23.02 12.24 9.20
N PHE A 7 23.12 11.00 8.69
CA PHE A 7 24.26 10.13 8.94
C PHE A 7 25.29 10.09 7.81
N CYS A 8 24.85 10.22 6.55
CA CYS A 8 25.75 10.11 5.38
C CYS A 8 25.55 11.21 4.34
N SER A 9 24.66 12.18 4.62
CA SER A 9 24.33 13.31 3.74
C SER A 9 23.75 12.94 2.37
N ALA A 10 23.52 11.66 2.08
CA ALA A 10 22.89 11.21 0.84
C ALA A 10 21.44 11.71 0.71
N ASN A 11 21.00 11.95 -0.52
CA ASN A 11 19.62 12.34 -0.81
C ASN A 11 18.65 11.21 -0.45
N LEU A 12 17.58 11.53 0.27
CA LEU A 12 16.56 10.57 0.69
C LEU A 12 15.53 10.28 -0.42
N GLY A 13 15.45 11.16 -1.42
CA GLY A 13 14.42 11.20 -2.43
C GLY A 13 13.16 11.91 -1.94
N SER A 14 12.10 11.78 -2.73
CA SER A 14 10.77 12.30 -2.46
C SER A 14 9.72 11.24 -2.77
N ASN A 15 8.53 11.43 -2.22
CA ASN A 15 7.33 10.66 -2.53
C ASN A 15 6.17 11.62 -2.82
N GLU A 16 5.18 11.14 -3.56
CA GLU A 16 3.94 11.89 -3.85
C GLU A 16 2.73 11.30 -3.10
N ALA A 17 2.94 10.19 -2.39
CA ALA A 17 1.87 9.47 -1.71
C ALA A 17 1.46 10.08 -0.36
N ILE A 18 2.35 10.81 0.32
CA ILE A 18 2.07 11.42 1.62
C ILE A 18 2.38 12.91 1.53
N GLU A 19 1.35 13.72 1.33
CA GLU A 19 1.46 15.17 1.08
C GLU A 19 2.06 15.92 2.26
N GLU A 20 1.80 15.46 3.47
CA GLU A 20 2.30 16.05 4.72
C GLU A 20 3.78 15.70 4.95
N PHE A 21 4.26 14.61 4.33
CA PHE A 21 5.65 14.18 4.42
C PHE A 21 6.26 13.75 3.07
N PRO A 22 6.49 14.69 2.14
CA PRO A 22 7.00 14.42 0.78
C PRO A 22 8.52 14.12 0.71
N VAL A 23 9.09 13.57 1.79
CA VAL A 23 10.53 13.25 1.89
C VAL A 23 10.72 11.75 1.97
N GLY A 24 11.65 11.22 1.17
CA GLY A 24 12.02 9.81 1.22
C GLY A 24 11.21 8.93 0.28
N ARG A 25 11.89 8.01 -0.41
CA ARG A 25 11.25 6.91 -1.17
C ARG A 25 10.97 5.65 -0.34
N GLY A 26 11.43 5.66 0.92
CA GLY A 26 11.21 4.59 1.88
C GLY A 26 10.86 5.21 3.22
N LEU A 27 9.69 4.87 3.75
CA LEU A 27 9.17 5.41 4.98
C LEU A 27 8.97 4.29 5.98
N ALA A 28 9.41 4.50 7.22
CA ALA A 28 9.09 3.63 8.34
C ALA A 28 8.14 4.34 9.31
N PHE A 29 7.19 3.56 9.77
CA PHE A 29 5.99 3.87 10.54
C PHE A 29 5.78 3.24 11.91
N ASP A 30 5.43 3.94 12.97
CA ASP A 30 4.80 3.32 14.15
C ASP A 30 3.48 4.05 14.45
N PRO A 31 2.32 3.48 14.05
CA PRO A 31 1.03 4.13 14.22
C PRO A 31 0.63 4.25 15.70
N TRP A 32 1.07 3.34 16.55
CA TRP A 32 0.74 3.35 17.98
C TRP A 32 1.51 4.40 18.75
N LYS A 33 2.75 4.68 18.33
CA LYS A 33 3.64 5.64 19.00
C LYS A 33 3.78 6.97 18.24
N GLY A 34 3.06 7.15 17.14
CA GLY A 34 3.10 8.35 16.31
C GLY A 34 4.51 8.67 15.79
N ARG A 35 5.28 7.63 15.42
CA ARG A 35 6.66 7.81 14.92
C ARG A 35 6.72 7.57 13.42
N LEU A 36 7.45 8.45 12.74
CA LEU A 36 7.67 8.39 11.31
C LEU A 36 9.15 8.62 11.02
N TRP A 37 9.69 7.86 10.09
CA TRP A 37 11.08 7.97 9.64
C TRP A 37 11.20 7.89 8.13
N ALA A 38 12.14 8.66 7.57
CA ALA A 38 12.64 8.43 6.21
C ALA A 38 13.85 7.47 6.26
N VAL A 39 13.77 6.36 5.53
CA VAL A 39 14.83 5.35 5.43
C VAL A 39 15.78 5.74 4.30
N CYS A 40 17.05 5.95 4.63
CA CYS A 40 18.05 6.32 3.64
C CYS A 40 18.30 5.19 2.64
N PRO A 41 18.21 5.43 1.32
CA PRO A 41 18.47 4.40 0.32
C PRO A 41 19.95 4.03 0.22
N ALA A 42 20.87 4.89 0.67
CA ALA A 42 22.31 4.68 0.58
C ALA A 42 22.87 3.88 1.77
N CYS A 43 22.52 4.23 3.01
CA CYS A 43 23.08 3.61 4.21
C CYS A 43 22.06 2.83 5.06
N GLY A 44 20.78 2.83 4.67
CA GLY A 44 19.72 2.09 5.38
C GLY A 44 19.31 2.68 6.73
N ARG A 45 19.96 3.75 7.22
CA ARG A 45 19.61 4.38 8.50
C ARG A 45 18.33 5.19 8.43
N TRP A 46 17.65 5.26 9.57
CA TRP A 46 16.33 5.89 9.71
C TRP A 46 16.47 7.30 10.24
N ASN A 47 15.93 8.27 9.50
CA ASN A 47 15.94 9.68 9.85
C ASN A 47 14.58 10.03 10.44
N LEU A 48 14.53 10.46 11.69
CA LEU A 48 13.28 10.74 12.38
C LEU A 48 12.62 11.99 11.78
N ALA A 49 11.33 11.92 11.47
CA ALA A 49 10.54 13.07 11.00
C ALA A 49 10.42 14.15 12.10
N PRO A 50 10.37 15.45 11.76
CA PRO A 50 10.03 16.52 12.71
C PRO A 50 8.67 16.25 13.36
N ILE A 51 8.45 16.70 14.60
CA ILE A 51 7.28 16.28 15.37
C ILE A 51 5.96 16.82 14.81
N GLU A 52 6.00 18.02 14.23
CA GLU A 52 4.88 18.75 13.64
C GLU A 52 4.28 18.01 12.44
N GLU A 53 5.13 17.28 11.70
CA GLU A 53 4.75 16.59 10.46
C GLU A 53 4.24 15.15 10.71
N ARG A 54 4.31 14.63 11.95
CA ARG A 54 4.09 13.19 12.21
C ARG A 54 2.64 12.75 12.20
N TRP A 55 1.73 13.53 12.77
CA TRP A 55 0.39 13.03 13.09
C TRP A 55 -0.38 12.64 11.83
N GLU A 56 -0.63 13.60 10.96
CA GLU A 56 -1.36 13.41 9.69
C GLU A 56 -0.61 12.42 8.77
N ALA A 57 0.70 12.57 8.63
CA ALA A 57 1.51 11.68 7.79
C ALA A 57 1.47 10.21 8.26
N THR A 58 1.43 9.96 9.57
CA THR A 58 1.36 8.60 10.12
C THR A 58 -0.02 7.98 9.91
N GLU A 59 -1.09 8.76 10.07
CA GLU A 59 -2.46 8.29 9.79
C GLU A 59 -2.64 7.98 8.29
N THR A 60 -2.15 8.87 7.41
CA THR A 60 -2.14 8.67 5.96
C THR A 60 -1.33 7.42 5.59
N ALA A 61 -0.13 7.23 6.17
CA ALA A 61 0.68 6.05 5.95
C ALA A 61 -0.03 4.75 6.39
N GLU A 62 -0.70 4.75 7.54
CA GLU A 62 -1.47 3.59 8.03
C GLU A 62 -2.63 3.24 7.10
N LYS A 63 -3.37 4.26 6.63
CA LYS A 63 -4.45 4.08 5.65
C LYS A 63 -3.92 3.46 4.34
N LEU A 64 -2.87 4.04 3.77
CA LEU A 64 -2.23 3.53 2.54
C LEU A 64 -1.68 2.11 2.72
N PHE A 65 -1.10 1.80 3.87
CA PHE A 65 -0.61 0.47 4.18
C PHE A 65 -1.75 -0.57 4.23
N ARG A 66 -2.89 -0.23 4.84
CA ARG A 66 -4.08 -1.10 4.92
C ARG A 66 -4.67 -1.40 3.55
N ASP A 67 -4.68 -0.39 2.69
CA ASP A 67 -5.24 -0.45 1.34
C ASP A 67 -4.30 -1.11 0.32
N SER A 68 -2.98 -1.10 0.58
CA SER A 68 -2.00 -1.71 -0.30
C SER A 68 -2.22 -3.21 -0.45
N ARG A 69 -2.39 -3.67 -1.68
CA ARG A 69 -2.56 -5.09 -2.03
C ARG A 69 -1.24 -5.86 -2.02
N LEU A 70 -0.12 -5.18 -2.25
CA LEU A 70 1.23 -5.76 -2.29
C LEU A 70 1.93 -5.50 -0.97
N ARG A 71 1.50 -6.24 0.05
CA ARG A 71 2.10 -6.19 1.39
C ARG A 71 2.45 -7.57 1.91
N VAL A 72 3.56 -7.65 2.63
CA VAL A 72 3.98 -8.82 3.41
C VAL A 72 4.02 -8.39 4.87
N HIS A 73 3.59 -9.26 5.77
CA HIS A 73 3.53 -8.95 7.19
C HIS A 73 4.10 -10.11 8.01
N SER A 74 4.94 -9.77 8.99
CA SER A 74 5.41 -10.68 10.05
C SER A 74 4.56 -10.47 11.32
N GLU A 75 5.04 -10.71 12.52
CA GLU A 75 4.28 -10.34 13.73
C GLU A 75 4.34 -8.84 14.02
N ASN A 76 5.50 -8.20 13.78
CA ASN A 76 5.76 -6.82 14.22
C ASN A 76 6.28 -5.89 13.13
N ILE A 77 6.50 -6.41 11.92
CA ILE A 77 6.98 -5.65 10.77
C ILE A 77 6.11 -5.98 9.56
N GLY A 78 5.59 -4.93 8.93
CA GLY A 78 4.86 -4.96 7.68
C GLY A 78 5.62 -4.20 6.59
N LEU A 79 5.67 -4.76 5.39
CA LEU A 79 6.25 -4.11 4.21
C LEU A 79 5.16 -3.96 3.16
N ALA A 80 5.03 -2.76 2.58
CA ALA A 80 4.14 -2.50 1.47
C ALA A 80 4.84 -1.65 0.40
N LYS A 81 4.42 -1.81 -0.85
CA LYS A 81 4.81 -0.93 -1.96
C LYS A 81 3.60 -0.16 -2.45
N LEU A 82 3.74 1.16 -2.57
CA LEU A 82 2.72 2.06 -3.09
C LEU A 82 2.82 2.20 -4.61
N PRO A 83 1.77 2.72 -5.28
CA PRO A 83 1.75 2.87 -6.74
C PRO A 83 2.88 3.75 -7.31
N ASP A 84 3.26 4.82 -6.60
CA ASP A 84 4.38 5.71 -6.94
C ASP A 84 5.76 5.06 -6.73
N GLY A 85 5.79 3.81 -6.23
CA GLY A 85 7.00 3.05 -5.93
C GLY A 85 7.55 3.28 -4.53
N THR A 86 6.93 4.15 -3.72
CA THR A 86 7.32 4.40 -2.33
C THR A 86 7.13 3.14 -1.49
N ARG A 87 8.13 2.84 -0.66
CA ARG A 87 8.10 1.68 0.24
C ARG A 87 7.65 2.11 1.62
N LEU A 88 6.66 1.43 2.17
CA LEU A 88 6.22 1.61 3.55
C LEU A 88 6.68 0.43 4.42
N ILE A 89 7.26 0.74 5.57
CA ILE A 89 7.65 -0.20 6.61
C ILE A 89 6.81 0.11 7.85
N ARG A 90 5.75 -0.66 8.08
CA ARG A 90 4.92 -0.53 9.28
C ARG A 90 5.57 -1.30 10.43
N VAL A 91 5.75 -0.66 11.57
CA VAL A 91 6.30 -1.22 12.82
C VAL A 91 5.15 -1.34 13.82
N GLY A 92 5.12 -2.45 14.55
CA GLY A 92 4.13 -2.73 15.59
C GLY A 92 3.25 -3.92 15.22
N GLU A 93 2.32 -4.23 16.11
CA GLU A 93 1.49 -5.45 16.03
C GLU A 93 0.83 -5.61 14.67
N ALA A 94 0.88 -6.85 14.18
CA ALA A 94 0.31 -7.21 12.90
C ALA A 94 -1.16 -6.84 12.79
N LEU A 95 -1.52 -6.28 11.63
CA LEU A 95 -2.91 -6.08 11.30
C LEU A 95 -3.60 -7.45 11.33
N PRO A 96 -4.67 -7.62 12.14
CA PRO A 96 -5.44 -8.84 12.16
C PRO A 96 -6.01 -9.04 10.77
N ARG A 97 -5.43 -9.95 10.00
CA ARG A 97 -6.00 -10.38 8.74
C ARG A 97 -5.98 -11.89 8.71
N GLU A 98 -7.16 -12.47 8.77
CA GLU A 98 -7.39 -13.78 8.21
C GLU A 98 -6.92 -13.75 6.75
N PHE A 99 -6.13 -14.72 6.34
CA PHE A 99 -5.75 -14.90 4.95
C PHE A 99 -7.01 -15.37 4.19
N ALA A 100 -7.93 -14.44 3.89
CA ALA A 100 -9.22 -14.74 3.29
C ALA A 100 -9.05 -15.46 1.93
N ALA A 101 -7.95 -15.21 1.22
CA ALA A 101 -7.60 -15.95 0.00
C ALA A 101 -7.21 -17.42 0.26
N TRP A 102 -6.70 -17.77 1.44
CA TRP A 102 -6.42 -19.16 1.81
C TRP A 102 -7.71 -19.90 2.20
N ARG A 103 -8.59 -19.24 2.98
CA ARG A 103 -9.85 -19.83 3.43
C ARG A 103 -10.95 -19.83 2.35
N TYR A 104 -10.96 -18.82 1.49
CA TYR A 104 -12.03 -18.54 0.52
C TYR A 104 -11.51 -18.38 -0.93
N GLY A 105 -10.25 -18.71 -1.21
CA GLY A 105 -9.66 -18.56 -2.55
C GLY A 105 -10.48 -19.26 -3.63
N ASP A 106 -10.87 -20.50 -3.37
CA ASP A 106 -11.72 -21.28 -4.27
C ASP A 106 -13.09 -20.63 -4.49
N GLN A 107 -13.65 -20.01 -3.46
CA GLN A 107 -14.96 -19.35 -3.51
C GLN A 107 -14.90 -18.04 -4.30
N LEU A 108 -13.85 -17.25 -4.12
CA LEU A 108 -13.59 -16.02 -4.86
C LEU A 108 -13.33 -16.31 -6.34
N VAL A 109 -12.53 -17.34 -6.66
CA VAL A 109 -12.29 -17.80 -8.03
C VAL A 109 -13.59 -18.29 -8.67
N ARG A 110 -14.40 -19.08 -7.94
CA ARG A 110 -15.69 -19.58 -8.43
C ARG A 110 -16.67 -18.44 -8.72
N ARG A 111 -16.80 -17.46 -7.82
CA ARG A 111 -17.64 -16.26 -8.02
C ARG A 111 -17.18 -15.43 -9.22
N ARG A 112 -15.86 -15.27 -9.40
CA ARG A 112 -15.29 -14.53 -10.54
C ARG A 112 -15.57 -15.24 -11.87
N LYS A 113 -15.43 -16.57 -11.92
CA LYS A 113 -15.81 -17.38 -13.10
C LYS A 113 -17.30 -17.27 -13.41
N GLN A 114 -18.16 -17.36 -12.40
CA GLN A 114 -19.60 -17.21 -12.57
C GLN A 114 -19.98 -15.80 -13.08
N ALA A 115 -19.40 -14.75 -12.51
CA ALA A 115 -19.64 -13.38 -12.97
C ALA A 115 -19.21 -13.17 -14.43
N LEU A 116 -18.04 -13.71 -14.82
CA LEU A 116 -17.56 -13.68 -16.20
C LEU A 116 -18.52 -14.42 -17.15
N LEU A 117 -18.98 -15.62 -16.77
CA LEU A 117 -19.97 -16.37 -17.54
C LEU A 117 -21.27 -15.59 -17.73
N TRP A 118 -21.83 -15.02 -16.65
CA TRP A 118 -23.04 -14.20 -16.73
C TRP A 118 -22.85 -12.94 -17.57
N SER A 119 -21.69 -12.28 -17.48
CA SER A 119 -21.38 -11.13 -18.33
C SER A 119 -21.26 -11.51 -19.81
N GLY A 120 -20.65 -12.67 -20.11
CA GLY A 120 -20.52 -13.21 -21.46
C GLY A 120 -21.87 -13.60 -22.07
N VAL A 121 -22.76 -14.22 -21.27
CA VAL A 121 -24.13 -14.55 -21.66
C VAL A 121 -24.93 -13.28 -21.98
N GLY A 122 -24.78 -12.22 -21.18
CA GLY A 122 -25.42 -10.92 -21.43
C GLY A 122 -24.97 -10.29 -22.76
N THR A 123 -23.65 -10.27 -23.04
CA THR A 123 -23.13 -9.75 -24.32
C THR A 123 -23.54 -10.60 -25.52
N ALA A 124 -23.58 -11.93 -25.39
CA ALA A 124 -23.99 -12.82 -26.47
C ALA A 124 -25.49 -12.65 -26.80
N ALA A 125 -26.35 -12.54 -25.79
CA ALA A 125 -27.78 -12.34 -25.98
C ALA A 125 -28.09 -11.00 -26.69
N ILE A 126 -27.37 -9.93 -26.34
CA ILE A 126 -27.50 -8.62 -27.00
C ILE A 126 -27.01 -8.70 -28.46
N ALA A 127 -25.88 -9.36 -28.73
CA ALA A 127 -25.34 -9.50 -30.08
C ALA A 127 -26.23 -10.36 -31.00
N THR A 128 -26.85 -11.41 -30.48
CA THR A 128 -27.82 -12.21 -31.26
C THR A 128 -29.11 -11.43 -31.54
N ALA A 129 -29.55 -10.58 -30.61
CA ALA A 129 -30.73 -9.75 -30.81
C ALA A 129 -30.51 -8.64 -31.85
N THR A 130 -29.29 -8.10 -31.98
CA THR A 130 -28.99 -7.08 -32.99
C THR A 130 -28.73 -7.66 -34.38
N LEU A 131 -28.15 -8.86 -34.47
CA LEU A 131 -27.93 -9.56 -35.76
C LEU A 131 -29.20 -10.24 -36.32
N GLY A 132 -30.20 -10.55 -35.49
CA GLY A 132 -31.48 -11.12 -35.92
C GLY A 132 -32.54 -10.09 -36.35
N VAL A 133 -32.22 -8.80 -36.31
CA VAL A 133 -33.13 -7.68 -36.68
C VAL A 133 -32.66 -6.96 -37.97
N ALA A 134 -31.56 -7.41 -38.58
CA ALA A 134 -31.11 -7.00 -39.91
C ALA A 134 -31.53 -8.03 -40.98
#